data_AF-A0A830FUN8-F1
#
_entry.id   AF-A0A830FUN8-F1
#
_cell.length_a   1.000
_cell.length_b   1.000
_cell.length_c   1.000
_cell.angle_alpha   90.00
_cell.angle_beta   90.00
_cell.angle_gamma   90.00
#
_symmetry.space_group_name_H-M   'P 1'
#
loop_
_entity.id
_entity.type
_entity.pdbx_description
1 polymer ?
#
loop_
_entity_poly.entity_id
_entity_poly.type
_entity_poly.pdbx_seq_one_letter_code
_entity_poly.pdbx_strand_id
1 'polypeptide(L)'
;MSRLDLLVGDSWGQRVVVLGTLGLYAALFVTDPGVARAGLAGGLSTVTSLATTIVAAFFLASAIGELLPEDRLAEFLGASASVHEVVAAGLVAGLIPGGPYAVYPIVDRMRERGADTPAVLTMLTGYNLISVGRVPYGLVFFGPHVIGLRLLVAGTATVAVGTGLFALGALRRGA
;
A
#
# COMPACT_ATOMS: atom_id res chain seq x y z
N MET A 1 8.39 22.02 -0.93
CA MET A 1 8.95 21.29 0.22
C MET A 1 9.91 22.18 0.99
N SER A 2 9.71 22.35 2.28
CA SER A 2 10.65 23.01 3.18
C SER A 2 11.83 22.10 3.52
N ARG A 3 12.97 22.67 3.95
CA ARG A 3 14.10 21.90 4.51
C ARG A 3 13.69 21.07 5.73
N LEU A 4 12.69 21.52 6.47
CA LEU A 4 12.11 20.78 7.60
C LEU A 4 11.31 19.56 7.16
N ASP A 5 10.56 19.66 6.05
CA ASP A 5 9.76 18.53 5.54
C ASP A 5 10.66 17.40 5.04
N LEU A 6 11.83 17.76 4.49
CA LEU A 6 12.88 16.81 4.10
C LEU A 6 13.47 16.02 5.28
N LEU A 7 13.55 16.64 6.47
CA LEU A 7 14.18 16.04 7.64
C LEU A 7 13.20 15.28 8.53
N VAL A 8 11.98 15.80 8.71
CA VAL A 8 11.01 15.27 9.67
C VAL A 8 9.84 14.56 8.97
N GLY A 9 9.74 14.67 7.65
CA GLY A 9 8.65 14.12 6.86
C GLY A 9 7.60 15.17 6.50
N ASP A 10 7.04 14.99 5.31
CA ASP A 10 6.04 15.88 4.68
C ASP A 10 4.62 15.58 5.18
N SER A 11 4.39 14.38 5.76
CA SER A 11 3.10 13.97 6.32
C SER A 11 3.15 13.69 7.82
N TRP A 12 2.01 13.78 8.49
CA TRP A 12 1.87 13.46 9.92
C TRP A 12 2.36 12.04 10.25
N GLY A 13 2.05 11.07 9.40
CA GLY A 13 2.50 9.68 9.57
C GLY A 13 4.03 9.56 9.52
N GLN A 14 4.68 10.24 8.58
CA GLN A 14 6.14 10.27 8.51
C GLN A 14 6.75 10.93 9.75
N ARG A 15 6.17 12.05 10.21
CA ARG A 15 6.63 12.76 11.42
C ARG A 15 6.56 11.89 12.66
N VAL A 16 5.47 11.14 12.85
CA VAL A 16 5.33 10.20 13.97
C VAL A 16 6.42 9.13 13.94
N VAL A 17 6.71 8.55 12.76
CA VAL A 17 7.74 7.52 12.62
C VAL A 17 9.14 8.08 12.86
N VAL A 18 9.47 9.24 12.27
CA VAL A 18 10.78 9.89 12.41
C VAL A 18 11.02 10.29 13.86
N LEU A 19 10.09 11.04 14.47
CA LEU A 19 10.22 11.49 15.85
C LEU A 19 10.22 10.32 16.83
N GLY A 20 9.39 9.30 16.59
CA GLY A 20 9.37 8.07 17.38
C GLY A 20 10.71 7.34 17.33
N THR A 21 11.33 7.26 16.14
CA THR A 21 12.65 6.65 15.97
C THR A 21 13.73 7.45 16.67
N LEU A 22 13.74 8.78 16.53
CA LEU A 22 14.69 9.66 17.22
C LEU A 22 14.56 9.56 18.74
N GLY A 23 13.33 9.57 19.26
CA GLY A 23 13.06 9.43 20.68
C GLY A 23 13.50 8.07 21.22
N LEU A 24 13.22 6.99 20.49
CA LEU A 24 13.64 5.64 20.87
C LEU A 24 15.17 5.52 20.89
N TYR A 25 15.85 6.00 19.87
CA TYR A 25 17.32 5.96 19.84
C TYR A 25 17.94 6.86 20.92
N ALA A 26 17.37 8.03 21.20
CA ALA A 26 17.81 8.87 22.31
C ALA A 26 17.67 8.13 23.65
N ALA A 27 16.55 7.46 23.89
CA ALA A 27 16.35 6.63 25.08
C ALA A 27 17.38 5.49 25.15
N LEU A 28 17.61 4.78 24.03
CA LEU A 28 18.62 3.71 23.95
C LEU A 28 20.04 4.22 24.20
N PHE A 29 20.40 5.41 23.71
CA PHE A 29 21.71 6.00 23.99
C PHE A 29 21.91 6.35 25.47
N VAL A 30 20.82 6.58 26.21
CA VAL A 30 20.87 6.82 27.66
C VAL A 30 20.91 5.50 28.44
N THR A 31 20.17 4.48 28.00
CA THR A 31 20.04 3.20 28.73
C THR A 31 21.14 2.19 28.39
N ASP A 32 21.41 1.98 27.10
CA ASP A 32 22.44 1.08 26.59
C ASP A 32 23.02 1.59 25.24
N PRO A 33 24.12 2.36 25.31
CA PRO A 33 24.80 2.86 24.12
C PRO A 33 25.34 1.77 23.18
N GLY A 34 25.56 0.55 23.68
CA GLY A 34 26.02 -0.58 22.88
C GLY A 34 24.93 -1.06 21.93
N VAL A 35 23.73 -1.30 22.49
CA VAL A 35 22.53 -1.67 21.72
C VAL A 35 22.15 -0.58 20.71
N ALA A 36 22.23 0.70 21.11
CA ALA A 36 21.96 1.82 20.20
C ALA A 36 22.89 1.79 18.97
N ARG A 37 24.21 1.63 19.17
CA ARG A 37 25.17 1.58 18.06
C ARG A 37 24.98 0.35 17.16
N ALA A 38 24.73 -0.81 17.77
CA ALA A 38 24.46 -2.04 17.02
C ALA A 38 23.19 -1.91 16.16
N GLY A 39 22.12 -1.32 16.72
CA GLY A 39 20.88 -1.01 16.02
C GLY A 39 21.09 -0.07 14.83
N LEU A 40 21.84 1.03 15.02
CA LEU A 40 22.18 1.95 13.94
C LEU A 40 22.96 1.28 12.82
N ALA A 41 23.97 0.47 13.17
CA ALA A 41 24.79 -0.24 12.18
C ALA A 41 23.94 -1.25 11.38
N GLY A 42 23.08 -2.03 12.03
CA GLY A 42 22.16 -2.96 11.37
C GLY A 42 21.12 -2.24 10.49
N GLY A 43 20.59 -1.12 10.96
CA GLY A 43 19.68 -0.28 10.19
C GLY A 43 20.34 0.30 8.94
N LEU A 44 21.55 0.83 9.06
CA LEU A 44 22.30 1.37 7.92
C LEU A 44 22.67 0.29 6.92
N SER A 45 23.09 -0.89 7.40
CA SER A 45 23.34 -2.06 6.54
C SER A 45 22.07 -2.40 5.74
N THR A 46 20.92 -2.48 6.40
CA THR A 46 19.63 -2.73 5.74
C THR A 46 19.30 -1.68 4.68
N VAL A 47 19.49 -0.39 4.98
CA VAL A 47 19.29 0.70 4.03
C VAL A 47 20.18 0.50 2.80
N THR A 48 21.47 0.23 2.98
CA THR A 48 22.40 0.03 1.85
C THR A 48 22.03 -1.20 1.02
N SER A 49 21.59 -2.29 1.65
CA SER A 49 21.18 -3.52 0.95
C SER A 49 19.89 -3.34 0.15
N LEU A 50 18.98 -2.48 0.61
CA LEU A 50 17.68 -2.26 -0.05
C LEU A 50 17.66 -1.04 -0.99
N ALA A 51 18.63 -0.13 -0.88
CA ALA A 51 18.63 1.15 -1.59
C ALA A 51 18.41 0.99 -3.10
N THR A 52 19.21 0.14 -3.76
CA THR A 52 19.09 -0.11 -5.21
C THR A 52 17.71 -0.64 -5.58
N THR A 53 17.18 -1.59 -4.79
CA THR A 53 15.86 -2.19 -5.03
C THR A 53 14.73 -1.18 -4.83
N ILE A 54 14.80 -0.36 -3.79
CA ILE A 54 13.80 0.69 -3.51
C ILE A 54 13.80 1.73 -4.62
N VAL A 55 14.98 2.21 -5.03
CA VAL A 55 15.10 3.16 -6.14
C VAL A 55 14.54 2.56 -7.42
N ALA A 56 14.95 1.35 -7.80
CA ALA A 56 14.41 0.68 -8.98
C ALA A 56 12.90 0.48 -8.91
N ALA A 57 12.36 0.12 -7.74
CA ALA A 57 10.92 -0.04 -7.53
C ALA A 57 10.15 1.28 -7.73
N PHE A 58 10.69 2.42 -7.30
CA PHE A 58 10.07 3.72 -7.55
C PHE A 58 10.05 4.10 -9.02
N PHE A 59 11.16 3.89 -9.73
CA PHE A 59 11.21 4.16 -11.17
C PHE A 59 10.26 3.23 -11.93
N LEU A 60 10.23 1.94 -11.58
CA LEU A 60 9.32 0.98 -12.18
C LEU A 60 7.86 1.34 -11.89
N ALA A 61 7.52 1.69 -10.66
CA ALA A 61 6.17 2.11 -10.28
C ALA A 61 5.72 3.37 -11.04
N SER A 62 6.62 4.35 -11.17
CA SER A 62 6.35 5.55 -11.97
C SER A 62 6.13 5.21 -13.44
N ALA A 63 6.94 4.33 -14.02
CA ALA A 63 6.80 3.91 -15.42
C ALA A 63 5.52 3.11 -15.67
N ILE A 64 5.20 2.15 -14.80
CA ILE A 64 3.91 1.42 -14.85
C ILE A 64 2.75 2.40 -14.72
N GLY A 65 2.89 3.36 -13.82
CA GLY A 65 1.93 4.42 -13.61
C GLY A 65 1.63 5.26 -14.85
N GLU A 66 2.62 5.49 -15.70
CA GLU A 66 2.47 6.23 -16.96
C GLU A 66 1.89 5.34 -18.08
N LEU A 67 2.15 4.03 -18.03
CA LEU A 67 1.60 3.06 -18.98
C LEU A 67 0.13 2.72 -18.70
N LEU A 68 -0.33 2.90 -17.46
CA LEU A 68 -1.72 2.69 -17.11
C LEU A 68 -2.57 3.83 -17.69
N PRO A 69 -3.68 3.53 -18.40
CA PRO A 69 -4.62 4.55 -18.84
C PRO A 69 -5.47 5.01 -17.65
N GLU A 70 -4.84 5.68 -16.69
CA GLU A 70 -5.42 6.01 -15.39
C GLU A 70 -6.68 6.85 -15.53
N ASP A 71 -6.75 7.72 -16.54
CA ASP A 71 -7.96 8.51 -16.84
C ASP A 71 -9.16 7.63 -17.19
N ARG A 72 -8.95 6.62 -18.05
CA ARG A 72 -10.03 5.69 -18.46
C ARG A 72 -10.42 4.74 -17.35
N LEU A 73 -9.46 4.31 -16.54
CA LEU A 73 -9.71 3.46 -15.38
C LEU A 73 -10.44 4.22 -14.27
N ALA A 74 -10.09 5.49 -14.04
CA ALA A 74 -10.78 6.33 -13.06
C ALA A 74 -12.21 6.67 -13.49
N GLU A 75 -12.44 6.97 -14.77
CA GLU A 75 -13.79 7.19 -15.32
C GLU A 75 -14.67 5.95 -15.14
N PHE A 76 -14.13 4.76 -15.42
CA PHE A 76 -14.79 3.47 -15.22
C PHE A 76 -15.10 3.15 -13.75
N LEU A 77 -14.33 3.74 -12.83
CA LEU A 77 -14.47 3.56 -11.38
C LEU A 77 -15.10 4.77 -10.68
N GLY A 78 -15.68 5.69 -11.46
CA GLY A 78 -16.32 6.91 -10.97
C GLY A 78 -17.71 6.68 -10.37
N ALA A 79 -18.49 7.76 -10.24
CA ALA A 79 -19.81 7.72 -9.60
C ALA A 79 -20.83 6.78 -10.27
N SER A 80 -20.67 6.51 -11.56
CA SER A 80 -21.49 5.58 -12.34
C SER A 80 -21.00 4.13 -12.31
N ALA A 81 -19.90 3.85 -11.62
CA ALA A 81 -19.37 2.49 -11.52
C ALA A 81 -20.39 1.56 -10.87
N SER A 82 -20.49 0.35 -11.40
CA SER A 82 -21.28 -0.74 -10.87
C SER A 82 -20.52 -1.49 -9.78
N VAL A 83 -21.25 -2.28 -8.99
CA VAL A 83 -20.64 -3.14 -7.95
C VAL A 83 -19.58 -4.10 -8.50
N HIS A 84 -19.77 -4.60 -9.72
CA HIS A 84 -18.84 -5.52 -10.36
C HIS A 84 -17.51 -4.83 -10.69
N GLU A 85 -17.57 -3.57 -11.11
CA GLU A 85 -16.39 -2.77 -11.48
C GLU A 85 -15.58 -2.40 -10.23
N VAL A 86 -16.28 -2.01 -9.14
CA VAL A 86 -15.67 -1.77 -7.82
C VAL A 86 -14.95 -3.01 -7.28
N VAL A 87 -15.63 -4.17 -7.31
CA VAL A 87 -15.04 -5.43 -6.85
C VAL A 87 -13.86 -5.85 -7.73
N ALA A 88 -14.00 -5.74 -9.05
CA ALA A 88 -12.93 -6.06 -9.99
C ALA A 88 -11.69 -5.20 -9.74
N ALA A 89 -11.85 -3.90 -9.48
CA ALA A 89 -10.75 -3.00 -9.13
C ALA A 89 -10.00 -3.47 -7.88
N GLY A 90 -10.72 -3.92 -6.85
CA GLY A 90 -10.14 -4.56 -5.67
C GLY A 90 -9.30 -5.79 -6.00
N LEU A 91 -9.88 -6.73 -6.74
CA LEU A 91 -9.21 -7.96 -7.10
C LEU A 91 -7.94 -7.69 -7.93
N VAL A 92 -8.03 -6.81 -8.93
CA VAL A 92 -6.90 -6.41 -9.77
C VAL A 92 -5.82 -5.71 -8.96
N ALA A 93 -6.18 -4.77 -8.07
CA ALA A 93 -5.22 -4.12 -7.18
C ALA A 93 -4.49 -5.13 -6.27
N GLY A 94 -5.19 -6.21 -5.86
CA GLY A 94 -4.62 -7.35 -5.16
C GLY A 94 -3.51 -8.10 -5.89
N LEU A 95 -3.53 -8.04 -7.22
CA LEU A 95 -2.57 -8.69 -8.10
C LEU A 95 -1.38 -7.80 -8.46
N ILE A 96 -1.40 -6.51 -8.10
CA ILE A 96 -0.28 -5.61 -8.37
C ILE A 96 0.89 -5.99 -7.45
N PRO A 97 2.04 -6.43 -8.01
CA PRO A 97 3.23 -6.68 -7.21
C PRO A 97 3.86 -5.35 -6.79
N GLY A 98 4.38 -5.29 -5.58
CA GLY A 98 5.11 -4.11 -5.10
C GLY A 98 4.73 -3.71 -3.68
N GLY A 99 5.61 -2.93 -3.06
CA GLY A 99 5.37 -2.35 -1.74
C GLY A 99 4.35 -1.19 -1.78
N PRO A 100 3.91 -0.71 -0.60
CA PRO A 100 2.89 0.34 -0.51
C PRO A 100 3.33 1.62 -1.22
N TYR A 101 4.62 1.93 -1.20
CA TYR A 101 5.16 3.10 -1.86
C TYR A 101 5.14 3.04 -3.40
N ALA A 102 4.90 1.86 -3.99
CA ALA A 102 4.67 1.72 -5.43
C ALA A 102 3.18 1.75 -5.77
N VAL A 103 2.36 1.06 -4.96
CA VAL A 103 0.93 0.86 -5.28
C VAL A 103 0.06 2.02 -4.80
N TYR A 104 0.36 2.64 -3.65
CA TYR A 104 -0.47 3.73 -3.12
C TYR A 104 -0.50 4.95 -4.04
N PRO A 105 0.61 5.40 -4.65
CA PRO A 105 0.56 6.50 -5.64
C PRO A 105 -0.30 6.18 -6.87
N ILE A 106 -0.40 4.90 -7.28
CA ILE A 106 -1.28 4.49 -8.39
C ILE A 106 -2.73 4.66 -7.97
N VAL A 107 -3.11 4.15 -6.79
CA VAL A 107 -4.47 4.27 -6.27
C VAL A 107 -4.85 5.72 -6.00
N ASP A 108 -3.91 6.53 -5.50
CA ASP A 108 -4.12 7.95 -5.24
C ASP A 108 -4.36 8.74 -6.52
N ARG A 109 -3.59 8.46 -7.58
CA ARG A 109 -3.81 9.06 -8.89
C ARG A 109 -5.16 8.68 -9.50
N MET A 110 -5.66 7.47 -9.28
CA MET A 110 -7.03 7.09 -9.69
C MET A 110 -8.08 7.91 -8.94
N ARG A 111 -7.89 8.12 -7.63
CA ARG A 111 -8.74 8.98 -6.80
C ARG A 111 -8.75 10.42 -7.32
N GLU A 112 -7.57 10.99 -7.58
CA GLU A 112 -7.44 12.36 -8.12
C GLU A 112 -8.13 12.52 -9.47
N ARG A 113 -8.19 11.45 -10.27
CA ARG A 113 -8.86 11.39 -11.59
C ARG A 113 -10.34 11.05 -11.52
N GLY A 114 -10.93 10.95 -10.33
CA GLY A 114 -12.38 10.81 -10.16
C GLY A 114 -12.89 9.41 -9.85
N ALA A 115 -12.01 8.44 -9.54
CA ALA A 115 -12.45 7.17 -8.98
C ALA A 115 -13.17 7.40 -7.64
N ASP A 116 -14.35 6.81 -7.48
CA ASP A 116 -15.18 7.06 -6.30
C ASP A 116 -14.61 6.38 -5.05
N THR A 117 -14.94 6.91 -3.87
CA THR A 117 -14.43 6.45 -2.57
C THR A 117 -14.62 4.94 -2.35
N PRO A 118 -15.78 4.32 -2.69
CA PRO A 118 -15.93 2.87 -2.58
C PRO A 118 -14.93 2.08 -3.44
N ALA A 119 -14.64 2.56 -4.66
CA ALA A 119 -13.66 1.93 -5.55
C ALA A 119 -12.25 2.00 -4.96
N VAL A 120 -11.83 3.20 -4.53
CA VAL A 120 -10.52 3.44 -3.90
C VAL A 120 -10.32 2.55 -2.67
N LEU A 121 -11.30 2.50 -1.77
CA LEU A 121 -11.23 1.66 -0.57
C LEU A 121 -11.20 0.16 -0.90
N THR A 122 -11.92 -0.26 -1.94
CA THR A 122 -11.93 -1.66 -2.39
C THR A 122 -10.59 -2.04 -3.02
N MET A 123 -9.96 -1.15 -3.80
CA MET A 123 -8.60 -1.31 -4.33
C MET A 123 -7.57 -1.48 -3.20
N LEU A 124 -7.60 -0.59 -2.21
CA LEU A 124 -6.70 -0.68 -1.05
C LEU A 124 -6.94 -1.97 -0.26
N THR A 125 -8.19 -2.38 -0.08
CA THR A 125 -8.54 -3.63 0.60
C THR A 125 -7.96 -4.83 -0.14
N GLY A 126 -8.22 -4.94 -1.45
CA GLY A 126 -7.71 -6.03 -2.27
C GLY A 126 -6.20 -6.10 -2.31
N TYR A 127 -5.52 -4.95 -2.49
CA TYR A 127 -4.05 -4.86 -2.41
C TYR A 127 -3.50 -5.42 -1.09
N ASN A 128 -4.09 -5.03 0.05
CA ASN A 128 -3.60 -5.45 1.36
C ASN A 128 -3.92 -6.92 1.68
N LEU A 129 -5.13 -7.38 1.34
CA LEU A 129 -5.58 -8.74 1.65
C LEU A 129 -4.96 -9.78 0.71
N ILE A 130 -5.07 -9.58 -0.61
CA ILE A 130 -4.63 -10.54 -1.63
C ILE A 130 -3.12 -10.49 -1.78
N SER A 131 -2.54 -9.29 -1.88
CA SER A 131 -1.10 -9.03 -1.91
C SER A 131 -0.28 -10.16 -2.57
N VAL A 132 -0.47 -10.35 -3.87
CA VAL A 132 0.07 -11.53 -4.59
C VAL A 132 1.59 -11.62 -4.50
N GLY A 133 2.28 -10.48 -4.39
CA GLY A 133 3.73 -10.41 -4.18
C GLY A 133 4.22 -11.12 -2.90
N ARG A 134 3.32 -11.42 -1.95
CA ARG A 134 3.65 -12.18 -0.72
C ARG A 134 3.62 -13.70 -0.92
N VAL A 135 3.10 -14.20 -2.03
CA VAL A 135 2.95 -15.64 -2.29
C VAL A 135 4.30 -16.36 -2.32
N PRO A 136 5.34 -15.90 -3.05
CA PRO A 136 6.63 -16.58 -3.08
C PRO A 136 7.27 -16.67 -1.69
N TYR A 137 7.22 -15.58 -0.91
CA TYR A 137 7.74 -15.57 0.45
C TYR A 137 6.95 -16.52 1.37
N GLY A 138 5.63 -16.55 1.24
CA GLY A 138 4.78 -17.46 2.01
C GLY A 138 5.10 -18.92 1.75
N LEU A 139 5.37 -19.30 0.50
CA LEU A 139 5.70 -20.68 0.11
C LEU A 139 7.05 -21.16 0.65
N VAL A 140 7.94 -20.26 1.10
CA VAL A 140 9.19 -20.63 1.79
C VAL A 140 8.90 -21.23 3.18
N PHE A 141 7.85 -20.76 3.85
CA PHE A 141 7.55 -21.13 5.24
C PHE A 141 6.31 -22.03 5.37
N PHE A 142 5.37 -21.94 4.42
CA PHE A 142 4.08 -22.62 4.50
C PHE A 142 3.82 -23.47 3.26
N GLY A 143 3.13 -24.59 3.45
CA GLY A 143 2.70 -25.44 2.34
C GLY A 143 1.69 -24.74 1.41
N PRO A 144 1.59 -25.17 0.14
CA PRO A 144 0.70 -24.56 -0.86
C PRO A 144 -0.77 -24.46 -0.43
N HIS A 145 -1.25 -25.43 0.36
CA HIS A 145 -2.62 -25.43 0.91
C HIS A 145 -2.90 -24.19 1.78
N VAL A 146 -1.95 -23.80 2.65
CA VAL A 146 -2.11 -22.65 3.54
C VAL A 146 -2.14 -21.35 2.73
N ILE A 147 -1.24 -21.22 1.75
CA ILE A 147 -1.18 -20.04 0.88
C ILE A 147 -2.42 -19.94 -0.01
N GLY A 148 -2.90 -21.08 -0.53
CA GLY A 148 -4.14 -21.16 -1.30
C GLY A 148 -5.36 -20.73 -0.49
N LEU A 149 -5.52 -21.24 0.73
CA LEU A 149 -6.60 -20.81 1.64
C LEU A 149 -6.50 -19.31 1.96
N ARG A 150 -5.29 -18.80 2.21
CA ARG A 150 -5.08 -17.37 2.45
C ARG A 150 -5.52 -16.52 1.27
N LEU A 151 -5.22 -16.94 0.03
CA LEU A 151 -5.66 -16.22 -1.18
C LEU A 151 -7.17 -16.32 -1.37
N LEU A 152 -7.77 -17.47 -1.10
CA LEU A 152 -9.22 -17.67 -1.19
C LEU A 152 -9.96 -16.77 -0.19
N VAL A 153 -9.55 -16.78 1.08
CA VAL A 153 -10.12 -15.91 2.12
C VAL A 153 -9.91 -14.43 1.79
N ALA A 154 -8.72 -14.07 1.30
CA ALA A 154 -8.45 -12.69 0.90
C ALA A 154 -9.32 -12.22 -0.26
N GLY A 155 -9.49 -13.07 -1.28
CA GLY A 155 -10.36 -12.79 -2.42
C GLY A 155 -11.82 -12.63 -2.02
N THR A 156 -12.36 -13.58 -1.24
CA THR A 156 -13.76 -13.51 -0.78
C THR A 156 -14.01 -12.32 0.14
N ALA A 157 -13.08 -12.02 1.06
CA ALA A 157 -13.16 -10.82 1.90
C ALA A 157 -13.13 -9.53 1.07
N THR A 158 -12.31 -9.47 0.01
CA THR A 158 -12.26 -8.32 -0.90
C THR A 158 -13.60 -8.13 -1.63
N VAL A 159 -14.21 -9.21 -2.10
CA VAL A 159 -15.54 -9.16 -2.75
C VAL A 159 -16.62 -8.69 -1.76
N ALA A 160 -16.62 -9.24 -0.54
CA ALA A 160 -17.59 -8.87 0.50
C ALA A 160 -17.46 -7.39 0.90
N VAL A 161 -16.23 -6.93 1.17
CA VAL A 161 -15.95 -5.53 1.50
C VAL A 161 -16.32 -4.61 0.34
N GLY A 162 -15.93 -4.95 -0.90
CA GLY A 162 -16.23 -4.14 -2.07
C GLY A 162 -17.73 -3.97 -2.31
N THR A 163 -18.49 -5.06 -2.15
CA THR A 163 -19.95 -5.04 -2.25
C THR A 163 -20.58 -4.19 -1.14
N GLY A 164 -20.11 -4.34 0.10
CA GLY A 164 -20.58 -3.55 1.24
C GLY A 164 -20.29 -2.06 1.09
N LEU A 165 -19.08 -1.70 0.68
CA LEU A 165 -18.68 -0.32 0.43
C LEU A 165 -19.48 0.31 -0.71
N PHE A 166 -19.75 -0.45 -1.78
CA PHE A 166 -20.59 0.01 -2.87
C PHE A 166 -22.01 0.31 -2.39
N ALA A 167 -22.62 -0.61 -1.62
CA ALA A 167 -23.96 -0.41 -1.08
C ALA A 167 -24.04 0.82 -0.15
N LEU A 168 -23.05 1.00 0.73
CA LEU A 168 -22.96 2.18 1.60
C LEU A 168 -22.79 3.48 0.80
N GLY A 169 -21.99 3.45 -0.28
CA GLY A 169 -21.84 4.59 -1.19
C GLY A 169 -23.15 4.92 -1.92
N ALA A 170 -23.87 3.91 -2.40
CA ALA A 170 -25.16 4.08 -3.07
C ALA A 170 -26.21 4.72 -2.15
N LEU A 171 -26.28 4.31 -0.88
CA LEU A 171 -27.20 4.90 0.10
C LEU A 171 -26.91 6.39 0.36
N ARG A 172 -25.63 6.79 0.32
CA ARG A 172 -25.22 8.20 0.52
C ARG A 172 -25.50 9.08 -0.70
N ARG A 173 -25.53 8.52 -1.91
CA ARG A 173 -25.85 9.26 -3.15
C ARG A 173 -27.34 9.50 -3.34
N GLY A 174 -28.19 8.73 -2.66
CA GLY A 174 -29.65 8.86 -2.70
C GLY A 174 -30.27 9.68 -1.56
N ALA A 175 -29.44 10.22 -0.66
CA ALA A 175 -29.83 11.11 0.44
C ALA A 175 -29.40 12.54 0.13
#